data_AF-W8T885-F1
#
_entry.id   AF-W8T885-F1
#
_cell.length_a   1.000
_cell.length_b   1.000
_cell.length_c   1.000
_cell.angle_alpha   90.00
_cell.angle_beta   90.00
_cell.angle_gamma   90.00
#
_symmetry.space_group_name_H-M   'P 1'
#
loop_
_entity.id
_entity.type
_entity.pdbx_description
1 polymer ?
#
loop_
_entity_poly.entity_id
_entity_poly.type
_entity_poly.pdbx_seq_one_letter_code
_entity_poly.pdbx_strand_id
1 'polypeptide(L)'
;MPFFYSVSKAAKIIGVSTKTIRRWDARGIIKTSMTPGGHRRISDSEINRILKEKDRFLSSESESEGFVKNNRAFIYARVSTKKQAGGGNLERQKERLAGYASENGYDIVGVFSEVASGVNENRSQLIKMLNGIRDKKADFIIIEYKDRLARFGYSYINKYVEDNGARIIIVNEVLEIDAQQELVDDLIAIVTSFSARIYGKRGGANFAKDIKKMLCLDGDTYEDCENPENKKNT
;
A
#
# COMPACT_ATOMS: atom_id res chain seq x y z
N MET A 1 -29.40 -30.58 -6.56
CA MET A 1 -30.18 -29.71 -5.65
C MET A 1 -29.72 -28.28 -5.81
N PRO A 2 -30.63 -27.29 -5.99
CA PRO A 2 -30.24 -25.88 -6.00
C PRO A 2 -29.77 -25.46 -4.60
N PHE A 3 -28.52 -25.02 -4.51
CA PHE A 3 -27.95 -24.41 -3.31
C PHE A 3 -28.47 -22.98 -3.14
N PHE A 4 -28.84 -22.62 -1.91
CA PHE A 4 -29.41 -21.32 -1.58
C PHE A 4 -28.57 -20.59 -0.51
N TYR A 5 -28.38 -19.30 -0.70
CA TYR A 5 -27.56 -18.44 0.14
C TYR A 5 -28.41 -17.47 0.94
N SER A 6 -27.99 -17.18 2.17
CA SER A 6 -28.51 -16.03 2.90
C SER A 6 -28.05 -14.73 2.24
N VAL A 7 -28.79 -13.64 2.45
CA VAL A 7 -28.43 -12.30 1.97
C VAL A 7 -27.00 -11.91 2.36
N SER A 8 -26.57 -12.21 3.59
CA SER A 8 -25.21 -11.90 4.04
C SER A 8 -24.13 -12.70 3.31
N LYS A 9 -24.39 -13.98 3.02
CA LYS A 9 -23.43 -14.82 2.30
C LYS A 9 -23.37 -14.44 0.82
N ALA A 10 -24.53 -14.18 0.20
CA ALA A 10 -24.60 -13.67 -1.17
C ALA A 10 -23.92 -12.31 -1.33
N ALA A 11 -24.08 -11.40 -0.35
CA ALA A 11 -23.43 -10.09 -0.34
C ALA A 11 -21.90 -10.21 -0.36
N LYS A 12 -21.34 -11.12 0.44
CA LYS A 12 -19.90 -11.40 0.42
C LYS A 12 -19.42 -11.96 -0.92
N ILE A 13 -20.17 -12.90 -1.50
CA ILE A 13 -19.81 -13.53 -2.79
C ILE A 13 -19.87 -12.53 -3.95
N ILE A 14 -20.91 -11.68 -3.99
CA ILE A 14 -21.09 -10.67 -5.05
C ILE A 14 -20.17 -9.44 -4.84
N GLY A 15 -19.65 -9.25 -3.62
CA GLY A 15 -18.81 -8.12 -3.26
C GLY A 15 -19.60 -6.81 -3.08
N VAL A 16 -20.80 -6.87 -2.50
CA VAL A 16 -21.67 -5.71 -2.26
C VAL A 16 -22.21 -5.71 -0.84
N SER A 17 -22.80 -4.59 -0.39
CA SER A 17 -23.45 -4.54 0.92
C SER A 17 -24.76 -5.36 0.96
N THR A 18 -25.13 -5.86 2.13
CA THR A 18 -26.45 -6.52 2.34
C THR A 18 -27.63 -5.59 2.06
N LYS A 19 -27.47 -4.27 2.27
CA LYS A 19 -28.46 -3.25 1.90
C LYS A 19 -28.65 -3.17 0.39
N THR A 20 -27.58 -3.30 -0.39
CA THR A 20 -27.60 -3.29 -1.85
C THR A 20 -28.44 -4.45 -2.39
N ILE A 21 -28.24 -5.66 -1.85
CA ILE A 21 -29.03 -6.84 -2.24
C ILE A 21 -30.52 -6.64 -1.97
N ARG A 22 -30.89 -6.10 -0.80
CA ARG A 22 -32.31 -5.82 -0.48
C ARG A 22 -32.92 -4.79 -1.42
N ARG A 23 -32.15 -3.77 -1.81
CA ARG A 23 -32.58 -2.75 -2.78
C ARG A 23 -32.76 -3.34 -4.17
N TRP A 24 -31.87 -4.24 -4.59
CA TRP A 24 -31.98 -4.92 -5.87
C TRP A 24 -33.20 -5.84 -5.93
N ASP A 25 -33.50 -6.54 -4.85
CA ASP A 25 -34.69 -7.39 -4.74
C ASP A 25 -35.97 -6.56 -4.84
N ALA A 26 -36.04 -5.42 -4.12
CA ALA A 26 -37.18 -4.49 -4.21
C ALA A 26 -37.36 -3.89 -5.61
N ARG A 27 -36.30 -3.84 -6.43
CA ARG A 27 -36.32 -3.36 -7.81
C ARG A 27 -36.45 -4.50 -8.84
N GLY A 28 -36.56 -5.75 -8.40
CA GLY A 28 -36.63 -6.93 -9.28
C GLY A 28 -35.33 -7.26 -10.01
N ILE A 29 -34.20 -6.65 -9.64
CA ILE A 29 -32.88 -6.83 -10.27
C ILE A 29 -32.28 -8.19 -9.88
N ILE A 30 -32.47 -8.61 -8.64
CA ILE A 30 -32.06 -9.93 -8.14
C ILE A 30 -33.29 -10.69 -7.68
N LYS A 31 -33.44 -11.94 -8.14
CA LYS A 31 -34.54 -12.81 -7.75
C LYS A 31 -34.23 -13.48 -6.42
N THR A 32 -35.09 -13.24 -5.43
CA THR A 32 -35.01 -13.95 -4.14
C THR A 32 -36.21 -14.87 -3.96
N SER A 33 -36.01 -16.00 -3.29
CA SER A 33 -37.08 -16.85 -2.77
C SER A 33 -37.23 -16.62 -1.27
N MET A 34 -38.46 -16.72 -0.78
CA MET A 34 -38.74 -16.57 0.64
C MET A 34 -38.85 -17.96 1.28
N THR A 35 -38.23 -18.16 2.43
CA THR A 35 -38.54 -19.32 3.27
C THR A 35 -39.91 -19.13 3.93
N PRO A 36 -40.56 -20.21 4.40
CA PRO A 36 -41.78 -20.10 5.22
C PRO A 36 -41.61 -19.17 6.44
N GLY A 37 -40.38 -19.02 6.95
CA GLY A 37 -40.02 -18.08 8.02
C GLY A 37 -39.67 -16.65 7.58
N GLY A 38 -39.99 -16.25 6.34
CA GLY A 38 -39.86 -14.86 5.90
C GLY A 38 -38.43 -14.40 5.57
N HIS A 39 -37.46 -15.31 5.45
CA HIS A 39 -36.09 -14.96 5.10
C HIS A 39 -35.83 -15.11 3.60
N ARG A 40 -35.18 -14.10 3.02
CA ARG A 40 -34.73 -14.12 1.62
C ARG A 40 -33.59 -15.11 1.41
N ARG A 41 -33.71 -15.89 0.35
CA ARG A 41 -32.72 -16.83 -0.15
C ARG A 41 -32.45 -16.54 -1.62
N ILE A 42 -31.18 -16.61 -2.00
CA ILE A 42 -30.74 -16.39 -3.38
C ILE A 42 -30.16 -17.72 -3.87
N SER A 43 -30.61 -18.21 -5.01
CA SER A 43 -30.09 -19.45 -5.59
C SER A 43 -28.69 -19.22 -6.16
N ASP A 44 -27.89 -20.30 -6.22
CA ASP A 44 -26.58 -20.25 -6.87
C ASP A 44 -26.65 -19.80 -8.33
N SER A 45 -27.67 -20.23 -9.07
CA SER A 45 -27.88 -19.79 -10.45
C SER A 45 -28.07 -18.28 -10.57
N GLU A 46 -28.70 -17.67 -9.58
CA GLU A 46 -28.95 -16.23 -9.57
C GLU A 46 -27.72 -15.44 -9.13
N ILE A 47 -26.96 -15.94 -8.14
CA ILE A 47 -25.65 -15.37 -7.79
C ILE A 47 -24.73 -15.38 -9.01
N ASN A 48 -24.65 -16.52 -9.69
CA ASN A 48 -23.83 -16.67 -10.89
C ASN A 48 -24.34 -15.81 -12.06
N ARG A 49 -25.65 -15.58 -12.18
CA ARG A 49 -26.20 -14.62 -13.16
C ARG A 49 -25.74 -13.20 -12.85
N ILE A 50 -25.86 -12.75 -11.60
CA ILE A 50 -25.45 -11.41 -11.19
C ILE A 50 -23.93 -11.23 -11.29
N LEU A 51 -23.15 -12.25 -10.95
CA LEU A 51 -21.70 -12.23 -11.17
C LEU A 51 -21.37 -12.14 -12.66
N LYS A 52 -22.02 -12.96 -13.50
CA LYS A 52 -21.85 -12.88 -14.96
C LYS A 52 -22.35 -11.56 -15.53
N GLU A 53 -23.40 -10.95 -15.00
CA GLU A 53 -23.91 -9.65 -15.43
C GLU A 53 -23.02 -8.52 -14.92
N LYS A 54 -22.40 -8.65 -13.75
CA LYS A 54 -21.36 -7.72 -13.26
C LYS A 54 -20.12 -7.82 -14.13
N ASP A 55 -19.69 -9.04 -14.43
CA ASP A 55 -18.58 -9.33 -15.34
C ASP A 55 -18.94 -8.90 -16.78
N ARG A 56 -20.20 -9.07 -17.20
CA ARG A 56 -20.72 -8.64 -18.52
C ARG A 56 -20.88 -7.14 -18.59
N PHE A 57 -21.30 -6.45 -17.52
CA PHE A 57 -21.30 -4.99 -17.47
C PHE A 57 -19.86 -4.45 -17.50
N LEU A 58 -18.91 -5.20 -16.91
CA LEU A 58 -17.47 -4.96 -17.03
C LEU A 58 -16.88 -5.40 -18.39
N SER A 59 -17.61 -6.15 -19.23
CA SER A 59 -17.13 -6.65 -20.53
C SER A 59 -17.99 -6.27 -21.75
N SER A 60 -19.12 -5.58 -21.56
CA SER A 60 -20.02 -5.10 -22.62
C SER A 60 -19.73 -3.65 -23.02
N GLU A 61 -18.82 -2.98 -22.32
CA GLU A 61 -18.18 -1.73 -22.78
C GLU A 61 -16.94 -2.04 -23.68
N SER A 62 -16.64 -3.31 -23.92
CA SER A 62 -15.39 -3.77 -24.56
C SER A 62 -15.45 -3.97 -26.07
N GLU A 63 -16.60 -3.81 -26.74
CA GLU A 63 -16.69 -4.08 -28.19
C GLU A 63 -17.05 -2.85 -29.05
N SER A 64 -17.18 -1.65 -28.47
CA SER A 64 -17.50 -0.46 -29.27
C SER A 64 -16.60 0.76 -29.01
N GLU A 65 -15.82 0.79 -27.93
CA GLU A 65 -14.73 1.75 -27.71
C GLU A 65 -13.81 1.25 -26.59
N GLY A 66 -12.95 0.26 -26.89
CA GLY A 66 -11.65 0.03 -26.24
C GLY A 66 -11.48 0.16 -24.72
N PHE A 67 -12.45 -0.22 -23.87
CA PHE A 67 -12.23 -0.22 -22.41
C PHE A 67 -11.38 -1.43 -21.98
N VAL A 68 -10.07 -1.20 -21.94
CA VAL A 68 -9.06 -2.09 -21.35
C VAL A 68 -9.45 -2.38 -19.90
N LYS A 69 -9.39 -3.65 -19.50
CA LYS A 69 -9.46 -4.06 -18.09
C LYS A 69 -8.33 -3.36 -17.35
N ASN A 70 -8.64 -2.22 -16.75
CA ASN A 70 -7.69 -1.29 -16.16
C ASN A 70 -7.21 -1.80 -14.79
N ASN A 71 -6.50 -2.93 -14.82
CA ASN A 71 -5.81 -3.53 -13.68
C ASN A 71 -4.33 -3.14 -13.67
N ARG A 72 -3.97 -2.08 -14.39
CA ARG A 72 -2.58 -1.67 -14.57
C ARG A 72 -2.08 -1.12 -13.25
N ALA A 73 -1.03 -1.73 -12.72
CA ALA A 73 -0.45 -1.35 -11.46
C ALA A 73 0.97 -0.83 -11.63
N PHE A 74 1.28 0.23 -10.89
CA PHE A 74 2.64 0.60 -10.57
C PHE A 74 3.04 -0.02 -9.25
N ILE A 75 4.26 -0.53 -9.20
CA ILE A 75 4.91 -0.93 -7.95
C ILE A 75 5.80 0.21 -7.49
N TYR A 76 5.71 0.56 -6.22
CA TYR A 76 6.60 1.55 -5.63
C TYR A 76 7.31 0.99 -4.39
N ALA A 77 8.64 1.01 -4.45
CA ALA A 77 9.54 0.42 -3.48
C ALA A 77 10.57 1.46 -3.00
N ARG A 78 10.80 1.53 -1.69
CA ARG A 78 11.77 2.47 -1.08
C ARG A 78 12.55 1.83 0.05
N VAL A 79 13.86 2.00 0.02
CA VAL A 79 14.78 1.64 1.11
C VAL A 79 15.57 2.86 1.58
N SER A 80 15.87 2.93 2.88
CA SER A 80 16.52 4.11 3.47
C SER A 80 18.03 4.18 3.18
N THR A 81 18.72 3.05 3.06
CA THR A 81 20.18 3.01 2.87
C THR A 81 20.65 2.21 1.66
N LYS A 82 21.79 2.62 1.09
CA LYS A 82 22.48 1.85 0.03
C LYS A 82 22.95 0.47 0.51
N LYS A 83 23.23 0.29 1.81
CA LYS A 83 23.57 -1.02 2.40
C LYS A 83 22.39 -1.99 2.30
N GLN A 84 21.17 -1.54 2.57
CA GLN A 84 19.96 -2.35 2.39
C GLN A 84 19.67 -2.63 0.90
N ALA A 85 19.97 -1.70 0.01
CA ALA A 85 19.88 -1.93 -1.43
C ALA A 85 20.88 -3.00 -1.92
N GLY A 86 22.12 -2.98 -1.43
CA GLY A 86 23.18 -3.94 -1.79
C GLY A 86 23.01 -5.35 -1.19
N GLY A 87 22.25 -5.49 -0.10
CA GLY A 87 21.95 -6.78 0.53
C GLY A 87 20.80 -7.57 -0.12
N GLY A 88 20.29 -7.14 -1.27
CA GLY A 88 19.17 -7.80 -1.97
C GLY A 88 17.78 -7.52 -1.36
N ASN A 89 17.67 -6.63 -0.37
CA ASN A 89 16.40 -6.35 0.28
C ASN A 89 15.41 -5.63 -0.66
N LEU A 90 15.92 -4.71 -1.49
CA LEU A 90 15.10 -4.00 -2.48
C LEU A 90 14.56 -4.94 -3.58
N GLU A 91 15.35 -5.89 -4.06
CA GLU A 91 14.86 -6.85 -5.06
C GLU A 91 13.88 -7.86 -4.48
N ARG A 92 14.14 -8.36 -3.25
CA ARG A 92 13.16 -9.18 -2.53
C ARG A 92 11.85 -8.44 -2.29
N GLN A 93 11.91 -7.14 -1.97
CA GLN A 93 10.72 -6.31 -1.83
C GLN A 93 9.96 -6.21 -3.15
N LYS A 94 10.64 -5.95 -4.27
CA LYS A 94 10.00 -5.93 -5.60
C LYS A 94 9.39 -7.27 -5.96
N GLU A 95 10.08 -8.39 -5.72
CA GLU A 95 9.56 -9.73 -5.96
C GLU A 95 8.32 -10.02 -5.14
N ARG A 96 8.29 -9.66 -3.84
CA ARG A 96 7.10 -9.79 -3.00
C ARG A 96 5.92 -8.97 -3.53
N LEU A 97 6.17 -7.71 -3.91
CA LEU A 97 5.13 -6.83 -4.45
C LEU A 97 4.64 -7.31 -5.83
N ALA A 98 5.53 -7.86 -6.66
CA ALA A 98 5.18 -8.44 -7.96
C ALA A 98 4.41 -9.75 -7.83
N GLY A 99 4.77 -10.59 -6.86
CA GLY A 99 4.03 -11.80 -6.49
C GLY A 99 2.61 -11.45 -6.06
N TYR A 100 2.48 -10.51 -5.10
CA TYR A 100 1.19 -9.99 -4.67
C TYR A 100 0.35 -9.44 -5.84
N ALA A 101 0.98 -8.65 -6.72
CA ALA A 101 0.31 -8.09 -7.89
C ALA A 101 -0.24 -9.20 -8.81
N SER A 102 0.59 -10.20 -9.10
CA SER A 102 0.25 -11.32 -9.97
C SER A 102 -0.88 -12.19 -9.38
N GLU A 103 -0.79 -12.52 -8.09
CA GLU A 103 -1.79 -13.30 -7.36
C GLU A 103 -3.17 -12.62 -7.33
N ASN A 104 -3.18 -11.28 -7.31
CA ASN A 104 -4.41 -10.49 -7.27
C ASN A 104 -4.87 -10.00 -8.66
N GLY A 105 -4.20 -10.44 -9.73
CA GLY A 105 -4.59 -10.14 -11.11
C GLY A 105 -4.32 -8.70 -11.57
N TYR A 106 -3.32 -8.04 -10.99
CA TYR A 106 -2.82 -6.74 -11.42
C TYR A 106 -1.74 -6.91 -12.51
N ASP A 107 -1.79 -6.04 -13.51
CA ASP A 107 -0.83 -6.03 -14.62
C ASP A 107 0.25 -4.97 -14.36
N ILE A 108 1.49 -5.41 -14.11
CA ILE A 108 2.56 -4.52 -13.67
C ILE A 108 3.10 -3.75 -14.87
N VAL A 109 2.68 -2.50 -15.02
CA VAL A 109 3.09 -1.61 -16.13
C VAL A 109 4.31 -0.76 -15.81
N GLY A 110 4.76 -0.76 -14.55
CA GLY A 110 5.95 -0.02 -14.14
C GLY A 110 6.39 -0.31 -12.71
N VAL A 111 7.70 -0.33 -12.48
CA VAL A 111 8.31 -0.51 -11.16
C VAL A 111 9.18 0.70 -10.86
N PHE A 112 8.87 1.40 -9.77
CA PHE A 112 9.55 2.61 -9.33
C PHE A 112 10.25 2.30 -8.01
N SER A 113 11.58 2.30 -8.02
CA SER A 113 12.38 2.02 -6.83
C SER A 113 13.35 3.15 -6.51
N GLU A 114 13.39 3.58 -5.25
CA GLU A 114 14.29 4.64 -4.79
C GLU A 114 15.06 4.28 -3.52
N VAL A 115 16.33 4.70 -3.47
CA VAL A 115 17.16 4.68 -2.26
C VAL A 115 17.16 6.08 -1.69
N ALA A 116 16.27 6.32 -0.71
CA ALA A 116 16.06 7.63 -0.12
C ALA A 116 15.58 7.49 1.33
N SER A 117 16.12 8.30 2.23
CA SER A 117 15.52 8.50 3.55
C SER A 117 14.13 9.12 3.40
N GLY A 118 13.23 8.93 4.36
CA GLY A 118 11.87 9.49 4.31
C GLY A 118 11.83 11.02 4.41
N VAL A 119 13.00 11.65 4.59
CA VAL A 119 13.22 13.09 4.69
C VAL A 119 13.85 13.68 3.41
N ASN A 120 14.48 12.85 2.58
CA ASN A 120 15.19 13.33 1.41
C ASN A 120 14.22 13.67 0.28
N GLU A 121 14.26 14.92 -0.19
CA GLU A 121 13.31 15.47 -1.16
C GLU A 121 13.57 15.03 -2.62
N ASN A 122 14.71 14.38 -2.90
CA ASN A 122 15.06 13.89 -4.23
C ASN A 122 14.35 12.57 -4.61
N ARG A 123 13.01 12.59 -4.55
CA ARG A 123 12.11 11.46 -4.83
C ARG A 123 11.70 11.45 -6.30
N SER A 124 12.70 11.41 -7.18
CA SER A 124 12.49 11.49 -8.62
C SER A 124 11.64 10.35 -9.18
N GLN A 125 11.67 9.17 -8.55
CA GLN A 125 10.87 8.01 -8.96
C GLN A 125 9.42 8.14 -8.50
N LEU A 126 9.17 8.59 -7.26
CA LEU A 126 7.83 8.99 -6.82
C LEU A 126 7.19 10.01 -7.78
N ILE A 127 7.92 11.08 -8.15
CA ILE A 127 7.40 12.11 -9.05
C ILE A 127 7.06 11.52 -10.43
N LYS A 128 7.95 10.68 -10.98
CA LYS A 128 7.70 9.98 -12.26
C LYS A 128 6.45 9.10 -12.19
N MET A 129 6.28 8.35 -11.10
CA MET A 129 5.10 7.53 -10.87
C MET A 129 3.83 8.38 -10.81
N LEU A 130 3.83 9.47 -10.01
CA LEU A 130 2.67 10.36 -9.87
C LEU A 130 2.30 11.06 -11.19
N ASN A 131 3.29 11.42 -12.01
CA ASN A 131 3.07 11.90 -13.36
C ASN A 131 2.46 10.82 -14.25
N GLY A 132 2.92 9.57 -14.13
CA GLY A 132 2.32 8.44 -14.85
C GLY A 132 0.86 8.18 -14.46
N ILE A 133 0.50 8.37 -13.20
CA ILE A 133 -0.89 8.29 -12.71
C ILE A 133 -1.74 9.42 -13.29
N ARG A 134 -1.20 10.65 -13.31
CA ARG A 134 -1.85 11.79 -13.96
C ARG A 134 -2.11 11.53 -15.45
N ASP A 135 -1.15 10.91 -16.13
CA ASP A 135 -1.25 10.51 -17.53
C ASP A 135 -2.12 9.25 -17.75
N LYS A 136 -2.80 8.75 -16.70
CA LYS A 136 -3.67 7.55 -16.74
C LYS A 136 -2.96 6.29 -17.23
N LYS A 137 -1.66 6.16 -16.96
CA LYS A 137 -0.85 4.98 -17.34
C LYS A 137 -1.06 3.78 -16.43
N ALA A 138 -1.50 4.01 -15.19
CA ALA A 138 -1.85 2.98 -14.22
C ALA A 138 -3.07 3.39 -13.41
N ASP A 139 -3.75 2.38 -12.88
CA ASP A 139 -4.99 2.48 -12.11
C ASP A 139 -4.74 2.15 -10.63
N PHE A 140 -3.63 1.45 -10.33
CA PHE A 140 -3.24 1.06 -8.99
C PHE A 140 -1.78 1.41 -8.69
N ILE A 141 -1.50 1.74 -7.44
CA ILE A 141 -0.15 1.86 -6.90
C ILE A 141 -0.03 0.86 -5.76
N ILE A 142 0.89 -0.10 -5.88
CA ILE A 142 1.13 -1.13 -4.88
C ILE A 142 2.38 -0.74 -4.09
N ILE A 143 2.22 -0.62 -2.78
CA ILE A 143 3.29 -0.32 -1.82
C ILE A 143 3.30 -1.34 -0.70
N GLU A 144 4.47 -1.56 -0.11
CA GLU A 144 4.58 -2.50 1.02
C GLU A 144 3.97 -1.90 2.30
N TYR A 145 4.35 -0.67 2.64
CA TYR A 145 3.87 0.05 3.83
C TYR A 145 3.57 1.52 3.53
N LYS A 146 2.70 2.15 4.33
CA LYS A 146 2.27 3.54 4.17
C LYS A 146 3.42 4.56 4.21
N ASP A 147 4.35 4.36 5.14
CA ASP A 147 5.54 5.19 5.37
C ASP A 147 6.63 5.02 4.29
N ARG A 148 6.59 3.94 3.52
CA ARG A 148 7.42 3.77 2.31
C ARG A 148 7.04 4.82 1.27
N LEU A 149 5.74 5.09 1.13
CA LEU A 149 5.24 6.12 0.24
C LEU A 149 5.44 7.52 0.82
N ALA A 150 5.10 7.76 2.10
CA ALA A 150 5.39 9.05 2.71
C ALA A 150 5.35 8.99 4.24
N ARG A 151 6.35 9.61 4.89
CA ARG A 151 6.37 9.80 6.34
C ARG A 151 5.28 10.78 6.80
N PHE A 152 5.14 11.87 6.05
CA PHE A 152 4.09 12.88 6.22
C PHE A 152 3.40 13.14 4.89
N GLY A 153 2.15 13.58 4.92
CA GLY A 153 1.43 13.96 3.70
C GLY A 153 0.95 12.80 2.84
N TYR A 154 0.93 11.57 3.38
CA TYR A 154 0.27 10.43 2.71
C TYR A 154 -1.16 10.77 2.30
N SER A 155 -1.92 11.47 3.16
CA SER A 155 -3.30 11.88 2.85
C SER A 155 -3.38 12.74 1.59
N TYR A 156 -2.43 13.66 1.39
CA TYR A 156 -2.37 14.50 0.19
C TYR A 156 -2.03 13.67 -1.06
N ILE A 157 -1.09 12.73 -0.94
CA ILE A 157 -0.73 11.84 -2.05
C ILE A 157 -1.90 10.91 -2.39
N ASN A 158 -2.53 10.30 -1.38
CA ASN A 158 -3.68 9.42 -1.58
C ASN A 158 -4.83 10.15 -2.27
N LYS A 159 -5.16 11.36 -1.78
CA LYS A 159 -6.17 12.21 -2.41
C LYS A 159 -5.80 12.54 -3.86
N TYR A 160 -4.55 12.93 -4.13
CA TYR A 160 -4.09 13.19 -5.50
C TYR A 160 -4.26 11.97 -6.40
N VAL A 161 -3.92 10.77 -5.92
CA VAL A 161 -4.06 9.52 -6.67
C VAL A 161 -5.54 9.19 -6.94
N GLU A 162 -6.42 9.36 -5.93
CA GLU A 162 -7.86 9.18 -6.04
C GLU A 162 -8.53 10.17 -7.01
N ASP A 163 -8.15 11.46 -6.92
CA ASP A 163 -8.62 12.52 -7.83
C ASP A 163 -8.20 12.22 -9.28
N ASN A 164 -7.08 11.52 -9.47
CA ASN A 164 -6.61 11.01 -10.76
C ASN A 164 -7.16 9.62 -11.09
N GLY A 165 -8.19 9.13 -10.39
CA GLY A 165 -8.91 7.90 -10.73
C GLY A 165 -8.14 6.61 -10.47
N ALA A 166 -7.03 6.67 -9.72
CA ALA A 166 -6.24 5.52 -9.31
C ALA A 166 -6.39 5.27 -7.81
N ARG A 167 -5.86 4.14 -7.31
CA ARG A 167 -5.91 3.78 -5.88
C ARG A 167 -4.58 3.24 -5.38
N ILE A 168 -4.32 3.46 -4.09
CA ILE A 168 -3.13 2.91 -3.42
C ILE A 168 -3.52 1.62 -2.69
N ILE A 169 -2.74 0.57 -2.89
CA ILE A 169 -2.86 -0.72 -2.23
C ILE A 169 -1.65 -0.90 -1.32
N ILE A 170 -1.91 -1.19 -0.05
CA ILE A 170 -0.88 -1.44 0.96
C ILE A 170 -0.87 -2.95 1.23
N VAL A 171 0.28 -3.59 1.04
CA VAL A 171 0.40 -5.05 1.19
C VAL A 171 0.52 -5.46 2.66
N ASN A 172 1.30 -4.71 3.44
CA ASN A 172 1.53 -4.98 4.85
C ASN A 172 1.15 -3.77 5.71
N GLU A 173 0.36 -4.00 6.76
CA GLU A 173 0.00 -2.95 7.73
C GLU A 173 0.93 -2.92 8.95
N VAL A 174 1.66 -4.01 9.23
CA VAL A 174 2.52 -4.17 10.43
C VAL A 174 3.98 -3.89 10.10
N LEU A 175 4.52 -2.80 10.63
CA LEU A 175 5.93 -2.42 10.45
C LEU A 175 6.88 -3.43 11.10
N GLU A 176 7.91 -3.83 10.37
CA GLU A 176 9.01 -4.62 10.92
C GLU A 176 9.95 -3.77 11.80
N ILE A 177 10.71 -4.42 12.69
CA ILE A 177 11.65 -3.75 13.61
C ILE A 177 12.70 -2.92 12.85
N ASP A 178 13.23 -3.44 11.73
CA ASP A 178 14.16 -2.70 10.88
C ASP A 178 13.52 -1.43 10.29
N ALA A 179 12.24 -1.52 9.92
CA ALA A 179 11.49 -0.35 9.45
C ALA A 179 11.31 0.70 10.56
N GLN A 180 11.05 0.28 11.82
CA GLN A 180 10.95 1.21 12.95
C GLN A 180 12.26 1.99 13.17
N GLN A 181 13.42 1.36 13.02
CA GLN A 181 14.71 2.05 13.14
C GLN A 181 14.88 3.12 12.06
N GLU A 182 14.49 2.84 10.81
CA GLU A 182 14.54 3.85 9.74
C GLU A 182 13.66 5.05 10.04
N LEU A 183 12.50 4.82 10.67
CA LEU A 183 11.59 5.88 11.06
C LEU A 183 12.17 6.81 12.14
N VAL A 184 12.96 6.24 13.05
CA VAL A 184 13.71 7.00 14.07
C VAL A 184 14.81 7.81 13.41
N ASP A 185 15.57 7.20 12.50
CA ASP A 185 16.64 7.90 11.77
C ASP A 185 16.09 9.07 10.93
N ASP A 186 14.91 8.89 10.30
CA ASP A 186 14.20 9.95 9.60
C ASP A 186 13.78 11.09 10.55
N LEU A 187 13.30 10.78 11.75
CA LEU A 187 12.96 11.80 12.75
C LEU A 187 14.20 12.58 13.19
N ILE A 188 15.30 11.89 13.48
CA ILE A 188 16.58 12.52 13.85
C ILE A 188 17.03 13.44 12.72
N ALA A 189 16.96 13.01 11.46
CA ALA A 189 17.37 13.82 10.31
C ALA A 189 16.52 15.12 10.18
N ILE A 190 15.20 15.02 10.37
CA ILE A 190 14.32 16.20 10.38
C ILE A 190 14.72 17.16 11.49
N VAL A 191 14.81 16.66 12.72
CA VAL A 191 15.15 17.47 13.88
C VAL A 191 16.53 18.11 13.72
N THR A 192 17.49 17.37 13.18
CA THR A 192 18.83 17.88 12.86
C THR A 192 18.77 19.03 11.87
N SER A 193 17.94 18.92 10.82
CA SER A 193 17.79 19.98 9.81
C SER A 193 17.22 21.27 10.40
N PHE A 194 16.24 21.17 11.30
CA PHE A 194 15.68 22.32 12.02
C PHE A 194 16.69 22.89 13.02
N SER A 195 17.37 22.05 13.80
CA SER A 195 18.39 22.47 14.76
C SER A 195 19.60 23.10 14.08
N ALA A 196 19.99 22.65 12.89
CA ALA A 196 21.04 23.28 12.09
C ALA A 196 20.65 24.68 11.60
N ARG A 197 19.37 24.91 11.33
CA ARG A 197 18.84 26.25 10.98
C ARG A 197 18.76 27.18 12.20
N ILE A 198 18.45 26.65 13.38
CA ILE A 198 18.30 27.44 14.62
C ILE A 198 19.66 27.73 15.28
N TYR A 199 20.52 26.72 15.40
CA TYR A 199 21.76 26.77 16.19
C TYR A 199 23.03 26.75 15.32
N GLY A 200 22.88 26.81 13.99
CA GLY A 200 23.98 26.65 13.04
C GLY A 200 24.44 25.20 12.88
N LYS A 201 25.25 24.93 11.84
CA LYS A 201 25.65 23.57 11.43
C LYS A 201 26.29 22.73 12.54
N ARG A 202 27.10 23.34 13.42
CA ARG A 202 27.77 22.65 14.54
C ARG A 202 26.79 22.32 15.69
N GLY A 203 25.88 23.22 16.01
CA GLY A 203 24.85 23.00 17.04
C GLY A 203 23.85 21.92 16.63
N GLY A 204 23.41 21.92 15.37
CA GLY A 204 22.52 20.88 14.84
C GLY A 204 23.13 19.48 14.87
N ALA A 205 24.41 19.34 14.52
CA ALA A 205 25.11 18.05 14.55
C ALA A 205 25.30 17.50 15.97
N ASN A 206 25.57 18.36 16.96
CA ASN A 206 25.68 17.93 18.36
C ASN A 206 24.32 17.51 18.92
N PHE A 207 23.27 18.27 18.63
CA PHE A 207 21.90 17.94 19.04
C PHE A 207 21.42 16.60 18.47
N ALA A 208 21.74 16.32 17.20
CA ALA A 208 21.46 15.04 16.57
C ALA A 208 22.15 13.86 17.28
N LYS A 209 23.43 14.05 17.66
CA LYS A 209 24.18 13.06 18.44
C LYS A 209 23.51 12.84 19.79
N ASP A 210 23.18 13.91 20.52
CA ASP A 210 22.57 13.82 21.85
C ASP A 210 21.21 13.12 21.82
N ILE A 211 20.38 13.42 20.82
CA ILE A 211 19.10 12.70 20.60
C ILE A 211 19.35 11.22 20.30
N LYS A 212 20.33 10.90 19.46
CA LYS A 212 20.67 9.51 19.16
C LYS A 212 21.15 8.78 20.43
N LYS A 213 21.92 9.44 21.29
CA LYS A 213 22.31 8.89 22.60
C LYS A 213 21.08 8.57 23.46
N MET A 214 20.15 9.52 23.58
CA MET A 214 18.94 9.36 24.37
C MET A 214 18.03 8.25 23.86
N LEU A 215 17.87 8.13 22.54
CA LEU A 215 17.02 7.10 21.93
C LEU A 215 17.62 5.69 22.00
N CYS A 216 18.95 5.58 22.09
CA CYS A 216 19.63 4.31 22.33
C CYS A 216 19.57 3.86 23.81
N LEU A 217 19.15 4.72 24.76
CA LEU A 217 19.13 4.37 26.18
C LEU A 217 17.91 3.55 26.64
N ASP A 218 16.99 3.21 25.74
CA ASP A 218 15.90 2.26 26.03
C ASP A 218 16.27 0.78 25.73
N GLY A 219 17.52 0.50 25.37
CA GLY A 219 18.01 -0.87 25.20
C GLY A 219 19.53 -0.92 25.03
N ASP A 220 20.21 -1.24 26.12
CA ASP A 220 21.65 -1.49 26.28
C ASP A 220 22.59 -0.27 26.45
N THR A 221 23.53 -0.45 27.39
CA THR A 221 24.42 0.57 27.94
C THR A 221 25.42 1.13 26.92
N TYR A 222 25.67 2.42 27.06
CA TYR A 222 26.40 3.33 26.16
C TYR A 222 27.88 2.96 25.84
N GLU A 223 28.42 1.84 26.36
CA GLU A 223 29.84 1.48 26.19
C GLU A 223 30.17 0.72 24.89
N ASP A 224 29.19 0.12 24.21
CA ASP A 224 29.47 -0.75 23.05
C ASP A 224 29.47 -0.05 21.68
N CYS A 225 29.12 1.23 21.62
CA CYS A 225 28.94 1.96 20.35
C CYS A 225 30.22 2.61 19.80
N GLU A 226 31.31 2.68 20.58
CA GLU A 226 32.54 3.37 20.17
C GLU A 226 33.71 2.45 19.78
N ASN A 227 33.62 1.12 19.94
CA ASN A 227 34.75 0.25 19.59
C ASN A 227 34.38 -1.17 19.08
N PRO A 228 34.29 -1.41 17.76
CA PRO A 228 34.00 -2.74 17.21
C PRO A 228 35.17 -3.72 17.27
N GLU A 229 36.34 -3.36 17.83
CA GLU A 229 37.52 -4.25 17.84
C GLU A 229 37.64 -5.20 19.05
N ASN A 230 36.79 -5.12 20.07
CA ASN A 230 36.95 -5.97 21.27
C ASN A 230 36.24 -7.34 21.23
N LYS A 231 35.70 -7.78 20.08
CA LYS A 231 35.11 -9.13 19.92
C LYS A 231 36.08 -10.20 19.40
N LYS A 232 37.39 -10.02 19.60
CA LYS A 232 38.40 -11.07 19.38
C LYS A 232 39.40 -11.09 20.53
N ASN A 233 38.99 -11.59 21.69
CA ASN A 233 39.80 -12.41 22.61
C ASN A 233 39.09 -12.50 23.96
N THR A 234 38.24 -13.51 24.11
CA THR A 234 38.11 -14.37 25.29
C THR A 234 37.23 -15.54 24.92
#